data_AF-A0A928BGH5-F1
#
_entry.id   AF-A0A928BGH5-F1
#
_cell.length_a   1.000
_cell.length_b   1.000
_cell.length_c   1.000
_cell.angle_alpha   90.00
_cell.angle_beta   90.00
_cell.angle_gamma   90.00
#
_symmetry.space_group_name_H-M   'P 1'
#
loop_
_entity.id
_entity.type
_entity.pdbx_description
1 polymer ?
#
loop_
_entity_poly.entity_id
_entity_poly.type
_entity_poly.pdbx_seq_one_letter_code
_entity_poly.pdbx_strand_id
1 'polypeptide(L)' 'MKYGELIKERRAVLGLTQQDLSDYTELSLRIIKSVESEKGNPSLKTLEKIAEVLGLELVMKVKIINEL' A
#
# COMPACT_ATOMS: atom_id res chain seq x y z
N MET A 1 12.49 -5.17 0.04
CA MET A 1 11.36 -4.41 0.60
C MET A 1 10.08 -5.04 0.08
N LYS A 2 9.16 -5.35 0.98
CA LYS A 2 7.85 -5.85 0.57
C LYS A 2 6.83 -4.71 0.58
N TYR A 3 5.66 -4.89 -0.05
CA TYR A 3 4.74 -3.78 -0.33
C TYR A 3 4.18 -3.11 0.94
N GLY A 4 3.91 -3.88 2.01
CA GLY A 4 3.36 -3.33 3.25
C GLY A 4 4.34 -2.40 3.98
N GLU A 5 5.62 -2.74 3.95
CA GLU A 5 6.71 -1.92 4.51
C GLU A 5 6.87 -0.61 3.74
N LEU A 6 6.86 -0.66 2.41
CA LEU A 6 6.89 0.54 1.55
C LEU A 6 5.74 1.50 1.87
N ILE A 7 4.52 0.99 2.00
CA ILE A 7 3.33 1.78 2.36
C ILE A 7 3.53 2.46 3.73
N LYS A 8 3.98 1.70 4.73
CA LYS A 8 4.22 2.19 6.08
C LYS A 8 5.27 3.30 6.12
N GLU A 9 6.40 3.10 5.45
CA GLU A 9 7.48 4.08 5.37
C GLU A 9 7.02 5.34 4.64
N ARG A 10 6.36 5.20 3.49
CA ARG A 10 5.84 6.34 2.74
C ARG A 10 4.84 7.14 3.57
N ARG A 11 3.92 6.47 4.27
CA ARG A 11 2.99 7.11 5.19
C ARG A 11 3.72 7.91 6.27
N ALA A 12 4.76 7.34 6.88
CA ALA A 12 5.55 8.01 7.91
C ALA A 12 6.32 9.23 7.37
N VAL A 13 6.87 9.15 6.16
CA VAL A 13 7.52 10.29 5.48
C VAL A 13 6.56 11.45 5.25
N LEU A 14 5.29 11.16 4.96
CA LEU A 14 4.24 12.17 4.81
C LEU A 14 3.69 12.69 6.16
N GLY A 15 4.20 12.20 7.29
CA GLY A 15 3.75 12.62 8.63
C GLY A 15 2.36 12.11 9.01
N LEU A 16 1.83 11.11 8.30
CA LEU A 16 0.49 10.59 8.52
C LEU A 16 0.49 9.45 9.55
N THR A 17 -0.51 9.43 10.42
CA THR A 17 -0.82 8.28 11.29
C THR A 17 -1.59 7.21 10.51
N GLN A 18 -1.70 5.99 11.05
CA GLN A 18 -2.55 4.96 10.46
C GLN A 18 -4.04 5.36 10.46
N GLN A 19 -4.46 6.22 11.39
CA GLN A 19 -5.83 6.74 11.42
C GLN A 19 -6.03 7.75 10.29
N ASP A 20 -5.09 8.65 10.05
CA ASP A 20 -5.19 9.60 8.92
C ASP A 20 -5.30 8.88 7.58
N LEU A 21 -4.47 7.84 7.37
CA LEU A 21 -4.56 7.03 6.16
C LEU A 21 -5.89 6.26 6.07
N SER A 22 -6.42 5.79 7.21
CA SER A 22 -7.75 5.17 7.29
C SER A 22 -8.82 6.15 6.80
N ASP A 23 -8.78 7.37 7.30
CA ASP A 23 -9.79 8.40 7.04
C ASP A 23 -9.73 8.86 5.58
N TYR A 24 -8.53 9.12 5.04
CA TYR A 24 -8.36 9.57 3.65
C TYR A 24 -8.68 8.52 2.61
N THR A 25 -8.47 7.24 2.91
CA THR A 25 -8.79 6.13 1.98
C THR A 25 -10.23 5.63 2.10
N GLU A 26 -10.93 6.05 3.16
CA GLU A 26 -12.23 5.51 3.61
C GLU A 26 -12.17 3.98 3.86
N LEU A 27 -11.00 3.47 4.21
CA LEU A 27 -10.80 2.09 4.62
C LEU A 27 -10.81 2.01 6.14
N SER A 28 -11.24 0.89 6.71
CA SER A 28 -11.15 0.73 8.17
C SER A 28 -9.69 0.69 8.64
N LEU A 29 -9.43 1.19 9.86
CA LEU A 29 -8.09 1.14 10.48
C LEU A 29 -7.54 -0.29 10.53
N ARG A 30 -8.43 -1.28 10.65
CA ARG A 30 -8.08 -2.71 10.60
C ARG A 30 -7.45 -3.10 9.26
N ILE A 31 -7.97 -2.59 8.15
CA ILE A 31 -7.42 -2.83 6.80
C ILE A 31 -6.04 -2.18 6.70
N ILE A 32 -5.90 -0.90 7.11
CA ILE A 32 -4.59 -0.22 7.07
C ILE A 32 -3.53 -1.01 7.86
N LYS A 33 -3.87 -1.44 9.09
CA LYS A 33 -3.00 -2.26 9.92
C LYS A 33 -2.66 -3.61 9.28
N SER A 34 -3.62 -4.29 8.65
CA SER A 34 -3.38 -5.60 8.03
C SER A 34 -2.51 -5.49 6.77
N VAL A 35 -2.66 -4.41 5.99
CA VAL A 35 -1.84 -4.10 4.83
C VAL A 35 -0.40 -3.81 5.25
N GLU A 36 -0.19 -2.88 6.19
CA GLU A 36 1.16 -2.50 6.64
C GLU A 36 1.90 -3.61 7.39
N SER A 37 1.17 -4.56 7.99
CA SER A 37 1.76 -5.74 8.64
C SER A 37 1.83 -6.98 7.75
N GLU A 38 1.37 -6.89 6.49
CA GLU A 38 1.30 -7.99 5.52
C GLU A 38 0.49 -9.22 5.98
N LYS A 39 -0.36 -9.03 6.98
CA LYS A 39 -1.26 -10.08 7.48
C LYS A 39 -2.57 -10.15 6.68
N GLY A 40 -2.82 -9.16 5.83
CA GLY A 40 -3.97 -9.11 4.94
C GLY A 40 -3.65 -9.55 3.52
N ASN A 41 -4.68 -9.90 2.76
CA ASN A 41 -4.64 -10.04 1.31
C ASN A 41 -5.51 -8.93 0.69
N PRO A 42 -5.00 -7.69 0.54
CA PRO A 42 -5.78 -6.59 -0.01
C PRO A 42 -6.10 -6.83 -1.49
N SER A 43 -7.27 -6.34 -1.93
CA SER A 43 -7.57 -6.30 -3.36
C SER A 43 -6.73 -5.22 -4.05
N LEU A 44 -6.63 -5.29 -5.38
CA LEU A 44 -5.98 -4.23 -6.16
C LEU A 44 -6.62 -2.86 -5.90
N LYS A 45 -7.96 -2.79 -5.83
CA LYS A 45 -8.71 -1.57 -5.50
C LYS A 45 -8.33 -0.99 -4.13
N THR A 46 -8.09 -1.85 -3.14
CA THR A 46 -7.60 -1.41 -1.83
C THR A 46 -6.20 -0.81 -1.95
N LEU A 47 -5.31 -1.44 -2.71
CA LEU A 47 -3.95 -0.94 -2.93
C LEU A 47 -3.96 0.37 -3.73
N GLU A 48 -4.84 0.53 -4.73
CA GLU A 48 -5.01 1.75 -5.51
C GLU A 48 -5.41 2.94 -4.63
N LYS A 49 -6.43 2.77 -3.77
CA LYS A 49 -6.85 3.80 -2.80
C LYS A 49 -5.70 4.27 -1.91
N ILE A 50 -4.93 3.31 -1.38
CA ILE A 50 -3.78 3.61 -0.52
C ILE A 50 -2.68 4.32 -1.32
N ALA A 51 -2.40 3.84 -2.53
CA ALA A 51 -1.39 4.42 -3.39
C ALA A 51 -1.71 5.88 -3.75
N GLU A 52 -2.97 6.18 -4.09
CA GLU A 52 -3.43 7.53 -4.42
C GLU A 52 -3.21 8.52 -3.27
N VAL A 53 -3.62 8.17 -2.04
CA VAL A 53 -3.40 9.02 -0.86
C VAL A 53 -1.91 9.23 -0.56
N LEU A 54 -1.08 8.21 -0.79
CA LEU A 54 0.35 8.25 -0.48
C LEU A 54 1.22 8.81 -1.63
N GLY A 55 0.61 9.17 -2.76
CA GLY A 55 1.32 9.58 -3.97
C GLY A 55 2.27 8.49 -4.49
N LEU A 56 1.79 7.25 -4.50
CA LEU A 56 2.47 6.07 -5.05
C LEU A 56 1.81 5.64 -6.36
N GLU A 57 2.56 4.93 -7.19
CA GLU A 57 2.04 4.31 -8.42
C GLU A 57 2.18 2.79 -8.35
N LEU A 58 1.13 2.08 -8.76
CA LEU A 58 1.17 0.63 -8.97
C LEU A 58 1.56 0.35 -10.43
N VAL A 59 2.71 -0.29 -10.63
CA VAL A 59 3.25 -0.54 -11.97
C VAL A 59 3.31 -2.03 -12.26
N MET A 60 2.64 -2.47 -13.32
CA MET A 60 2.84 -3.79 -13.92
C MET A 60 3.89 -3.71 -15.02
N LYS A 61 4.79 -4.68 -15.07
CA LYS A 61 5.83 -4.78 -16.11
C LYS A 61 5.83 -6.19 -16.68
N VAL A 62 6.07 -6.31 -17.98
CA VAL A 62 6.26 -7.61 -18.62
C VAL A 62 7.48 -8.28 -17.99
N LYS A 63 7.31 -9.52 -17.53
CA LYS A 63 8.41 -10.32 -17.01
C LYS A 63 9.30 -10.71 -18.18
N ILE A 64 10.54 -10.23 -18.17
CA ILE A 64 11.57 -10.72 -19.11
C ILE A 64 11.97 -12.11 -18.64
N ILE A 65 11.66 -13.12 -19.44
CA ILE A 65 12.13 -14.49 -19.23
C ILE A 65 13.37 -14.63 -20.11
N ASN A 66 14.54 -14.79 -19.48
CA ASN A 66 15.71 -15.25 -20.22
C ASN A 66 15.51 -16.74 -20.44
N GLU A 67 15.11 -17.12 -21.65
CA GLU A 67 15.22 -18.51 -22.11
C GLU A 67 16.72 -18.84 -22.19
N LEU A 68 17.12 -19.95 -21.53
CA LEU A 68 18.45 -20.55 -21.67
C LEU A 68 18.56 -21.29 -22.99
#